data_AF-A0A962DW86-F1
#
_entry.id   AF-A0A962DW86-F1
#
_cell.length_a   1.000
_cell.length_b   1.000
_cell.length_c   1.000
_cell.angle_alpha   90.00
_cell.angle_beta   90.00
_cell.angle_gamma   90.00
#
_symmetry.space_group_name_H-M   'P 1'
#
loop_
_entity.id
_entity.type
_entity.pdbx_description
1 polymer ?
#
loop_
_entity_poly.entity_id
_entity_poly.type
_entity_poly.pdbx_seq_one_letter_code
_entity_poly.pdbx_strand_id
1 'polypeptide(L)'
;MKFIEIKKSELKSITLFLVDKKIILHPIISPDGIPDFSGYQGRKFIVILDRNIIVRILRLVNNGKLKDAHSLKIVSCLLAWSEFNSIALNSGLALTEHSHHHGSNIESSNENNIFLQIFKQYSPRDWFDLATGKTKTIKRIELKKEKDFEFFVEDDHYKMHYLEMLKLSQLYFNDKLEIVNKFELFHEWVFENILICKYTTYFAVMLLGDKSKTFRNK
;
A
#
# COMPACT_ATOMS: atom_id res chain seq x y z
N MET A 1 -16.54 -17.86 24.38
CA MET A 1 -16.17 -16.61 23.68
C MET A 1 -15.04 -15.96 24.49
N LYS A 2 -13.83 -15.80 23.93
CA LYS A 2 -12.73 -15.12 24.66
C LYS A 2 -12.89 -13.62 24.45
N PHE A 3 -13.19 -12.89 25.53
CA PHE A 3 -13.20 -11.44 25.51
C PHE A 3 -11.77 -10.92 25.64
N ILE A 4 -11.40 -9.95 24.80
CA ILE A 4 -10.12 -9.26 24.88
C ILE A 4 -10.40 -7.88 25.46
N GLU A 5 -9.87 -7.61 26.65
CA GLU A 5 -9.91 -6.28 27.23
C GLU A 5 -8.71 -5.46 26.74
N ILE A 6 -9.00 -4.29 26.17
CA ILE A 6 -8.00 -3.37 25.61
C ILE A 6 -8.24 -2.00 26.20
N LYS A 7 -7.20 -1.40 26.79
CA LYS A 7 -7.35 -0.06 27.37
C LYS A 7 -7.51 0.97 26.25
N LYS A 8 -8.42 1.93 26.45
CA LYS A 8 -8.63 3.05 25.51
C LYS A 8 -7.31 3.80 25.21
N SER A 9 -6.42 3.90 26.20
CA SER A 9 -5.10 4.50 26.03
C SER A 9 -4.19 3.72 25.06
N GLU A 10 -4.24 2.39 25.07
CA GLU A 10 -3.46 1.54 24.15
C GLU A 10 -3.95 1.71 22.72
N LEU A 11 -5.26 1.68 22.50
CA LEU A 11 -5.89 1.93 21.19
C LEU A 11 -5.55 3.33 20.65
N LYS A 12 -5.63 4.34 21.52
CA LYS A 12 -5.24 5.71 21.17
C LYS A 12 -3.77 5.77 20.75
N SER A 13 -2.88 5.09 21.47
CA SER A 13 -1.44 5.08 21.15
C SER A 13 -1.13 4.45 19.79
N ILE A 14 -1.81 3.36 19.43
CA ILE A 14 -1.67 2.69 18.13
C ILE A 14 -2.14 3.61 17.00
N THR A 15 -3.30 4.23 17.18
CA THR A 15 -3.89 5.13 16.18
C THR A 15 -3.02 6.36 15.97
N LEU A 16 -2.58 7.01 17.06
CA LEU A 16 -1.70 8.19 16.98
C LEU A 16 -0.36 7.86 16.32
N PHE A 17 0.19 6.66 16.55
CA PHE A 17 1.41 6.23 15.88
C PHE A 17 1.22 6.12 14.35
N LEU A 18 0.11 5.55 13.87
CA LEU A 18 -0.17 5.44 12.44
C LEU A 18 -0.38 6.82 11.78
N VAL A 19 -1.05 7.74 12.50
CA VAL A 19 -1.27 9.12 12.07
C VAL A 19 0.04 9.89 11.99
N ASP A 20 0.90 9.80 13.02
CA ASP A 20 2.23 10.42 13.03
C ASP A 20 3.08 9.95 11.84
N LYS A 21 2.99 8.66 11.50
CA LYS A 21 3.70 8.06 10.37
C LYS A 21 3.02 8.26 9.02
N LYS A 22 1.83 8.85 8.97
CA LYS A 22 1.05 9.13 7.74
C LYS A 22 0.94 7.92 6.82
N ILE A 23 0.69 6.75 7.39
CA ILE A 23 0.70 5.47 6.67
C ILE A 23 -0.56 5.27 5.84
N ILE A 24 -1.68 5.87 6.27
CA ILE A 24 -2.99 5.67 5.64
C ILE A 24 -3.36 6.92 4.87
N LEU A 25 -3.41 6.81 3.54
CA LEU A 25 -3.71 7.92 2.64
C LEU A 25 -4.99 7.65 1.87
N HIS A 26 -5.83 8.68 1.75
CA HIS A 26 -7.04 8.64 0.95
C HIS A 26 -7.43 10.07 0.54
N PRO A 27 -7.80 10.36 -0.72
CA PRO A 27 -8.00 11.73 -1.22
C PRO A 27 -9.07 12.55 -0.45
N ILE A 28 -10.06 11.88 0.15
CA ILE A 28 -11.13 12.51 0.93
C ILE A 28 -10.98 12.26 2.44
N ILE A 29 -10.93 10.99 2.85
CA ILE A 29 -10.89 10.56 4.25
C ILE A 29 -9.55 10.84 4.95
N SER A 30 -8.41 10.80 4.24
CA SER A 30 -7.09 10.95 4.85
C SER A 30 -6.11 11.64 3.89
N PRO A 31 -6.39 12.89 3.47
CA PRO A 31 -5.60 13.57 2.45
C PRO A 31 -4.18 13.93 2.93
N ASP A 32 -4.01 14.13 4.23
CA ASP A 32 -2.77 14.54 4.89
C ASP A 32 -2.15 13.44 5.78
N GLY A 33 -2.73 12.25 5.75
CA GLY A 33 -2.35 11.10 6.59
C GLY A 33 -3.09 11.01 7.92
N ILE A 34 -4.10 11.86 8.15
CA ILE A 34 -4.96 11.83 9.33
C ILE A 34 -6.35 11.30 8.91
N PRO A 35 -6.70 10.04 9.22
CA PRO A 35 -8.00 9.49 8.84
C PRO A 35 -9.15 10.14 9.60
N ASP A 36 -10.08 10.75 8.87
CA ASP A 36 -11.36 11.25 9.35
C ASP A 36 -12.52 10.51 8.69
N PHE A 37 -13.18 9.64 9.48
CA PHE A 37 -14.33 8.85 9.05
C PHE A 37 -15.67 9.54 9.34
N SER A 38 -15.66 10.81 9.75
CA SER A 38 -16.86 11.59 10.00
C SER A 38 -17.77 11.62 8.76
N GLY A 39 -19.06 11.33 8.94
CA GLY A 39 -20.02 11.25 7.83
C GLY A 39 -19.99 9.92 7.05
N TYR A 40 -19.15 8.95 7.43
CA TYR A 40 -19.08 7.64 6.79
C TYR A 40 -19.46 6.46 7.70
N GLN A 41 -20.28 6.72 8.72
CA GLN A 41 -20.77 5.67 9.63
C GLN A 41 -21.52 4.56 8.86
N GLY A 42 -21.28 3.30 9.25
CA GLY A 42 -21.88 2.13 8.61
C GLY A 42 -21.26 1.71 7.28
N ARG A 43 -20.30 2.47 6.74
CA ARG A 43 -19.56 2.04 5.54
C ARG A 43 -18.47 1.01 5.89
N LYS A 44 -18.23 0.09 4.96
CA LYS A 44 -17.11 -0.84 5.02
C LYS A 44 -15.92 -0.24 4.29
N PHE A 45 -14.76 -0.25 4.93
CA PHE A 45 -13.52 0.24 4.36
C PHE A 45 -12.57 -0.91 4.06
N ILE A 46 -11.81 -0.73 2.98
CA ILE A 46 -10.74 -1.63 2.58
C ILE A 46 -9.47 -0.79 2.48
N VAL A 47 -8.42 -1.21 3.17
CA VAL A 47 -7.08 -0.65 3.00
C VAL A 47 -6.32 -1.52 2.02
N ILE A 48 -5.91 -0.91 0.91
CA ILE A 48 -5.02 -1.52 -0.07
C ILE A 48 -3.60 -1.35 0.45
N LEU A 49 -2.88 -2.45 0.57
CA LEU A 49 -1.52 -2.46 1.10
C LEU A 49 -0.51 -2.29 -0.03
N ASP A 50 0.43 -1.36 0.18
CA ASP A 50 1.62 -1.22 -0.66
C ASP A 50 2.56 -2.45 -0.50
N ARG A 51 3.34 -2.74 -1.54
CA ARG A 51 4.31 -3.84 -1.59
C ARG A 51 5.28 -3.78 -0.41
N ASN A 52 5.74 -2.59 -0.06
CA ASN A 52 6.66 -2.39 1.06
C ASN A 52 6.08 -2.83 2.41
N ILE A 53 4.76 -2.73 2.59
CA ILE A 53 4.07 -3.18 3.80
C ILE A 53 3.82 -4.68 3.74
N ILE A 54 3.35 -5.22 2.60
CA ILE A 54 3.13 -6.65 2.39
C ILE A 54 4.41 -7.46 2.67
N VAL A 55 5.54 -7.06 2.08
CA VAL A 55 6.81 -7.78 2.26
C VAL A 55 7.21 -7.83 3.74
N ARG A 56 6.94 -6.78 4.52
CA ARG A 56 7.24 -6.75 5.95
C ARG A 56 6.30 -7.65 6.75
N ILE A 57 5.00 -7.69 6.40
CA ILE A 57 4.03 -8.63 6.98
C ILE A 57 4.47 -10.07 6.72
N LEU A 58 4.76 -10.42 5.46
CA LEU A 58 5.19 -11.77 5.06
C LEU A 58 6.46 -12.20 5.79
N ARG A 59 7.46 -11.31 5.87
CA ARG A 59 8.70 -11.57 6.62
C ARG A 59 8.43 -11.78 8.11
N LEU A 60 7.52 -11.03 8.71
CA LEU A 60 7.15 -11.18 10.12
C LEU A 60 6.54 -12.56 10.37
N VAL A 61 5.55 -12.97 9.58
CA VAL A 61 4.81 -14.22 9.81
C VAL A 61 5.62 -15.46 9.43
N ASN A 62 6.49 -15.38 8.42
CA ASN A 62 7.37 -16.49 8.04
C ASN A 62 8.49 -16.73 9.07
N ASN A 63 9.11 -15.65 9.57
CA ASN A 63 10.25 -15.78 10.49
C ASN A 63 9.84 -15.82 11.97
N GLY A 64 8.63 -15.34 12.28
CA GLY A 64 8.13 -15.11 13.64
C GLY A 64 8.65 -13.83 14.28
N LYS A 65 9.48 -13.04 13.57
CA LYS A 65 10.07 -11.77 14.05
C LYS A 65 10.50 -10.89 12.88
N LEU A 66 10.64 -9.59 13.14
CA LEU A 66 11.28 -8.63 12.24
C LEU A 66 12.56 -8.09 12.88
N LYS A 67 13.62 -7.90 12.08
CA LYS A 67 14.89 -7.32 12.54
C LYS A 67 14.74 -5.83 12.88
N ASP A 68 14.01 -5.11 12.04
CA ASP A 68 13.77 -3.68 12.22
C ASP A 68 12.58 -3.43 13.15
N ALA A 69 12.86 -2.82 14.31
CA ALA A 69 11.87 -2.51 15.33
C ALA A 69 10.84 -1.48 14.83
N HIS A 70 11.25 -0.54 13.98
CA HIS A 70 10.35 0.46 13.42
C HIS A 70 9.34 -0.18 12.45
N SER A 71 9.80 -1.01 11.53
CA SER A 71 8.95 -1.81 10.64
C SER A 71 8.01 -2.74 11.40
N LEU A 72 8.52 -3.38 12.47
CA LEU A 72 7.68 -4.20 13.34
C LEU A 72 6.54 -3.37 13.93
N LYS A 73 6.84 -2.18 14.47
CA LYS A 73 5.84 -1.28 15.05
C LYS A 73 4.82 -0.83 14.00
N ILE A 74 5.24 -0.44 12.80
CA ILE A 74 4.33 -0.06 11.71
C ILE A 74 3.37 -1.20 11.37
N VAL A 75 3.90 -2.38 11.04
CA VAL A 75 3.09 -3.50 10.59
C VAL A 75 2.14 -3.99 11.69
N SER A 76 2.63 -4.12 12.91
CA SER A 76 1.80 -4.56 14.04
C SER A 76 0.71 -3.54 14.39
N CYS A 77 1.02 -2.24 14.38
CA CYS A 77 0.01 -1.20 14.59
C CYS A 77 -1.05 -1.22 13.50
N LEU A 78 -0.65 -1.37 12.23
CA LEU A 78 -1.59 -1.43 11.10
C LEU A 78 -2.51 -2.65 11.20
N LEU A 79 -1.97 -3.84 11.48
CA LEU A 79 -2.77 -5.07 11.65
C LEU A 79 -3.72 -4.94 12.84
N ALA A 80 -3.25 -4.50 14.00
CA ALA A 80 -4.07 -4.33 15.20
C ALA A 80 -5.17 -3.26 14.99
N TRP A 81 -4.82 -2.14 14.37
CA TRP A 81 -5.76 -1.06 14.08
C TRP A 81 -6.83 -1.50 13.08
N SER A 82 -6.45 -2.21 12.01
CA SER A 82 -7.40 -2.67 10.99
C SER A 82 -8.38 -3.68 11.58
N GLU A 83 -7.88 -4.64 12.36
CA GLU A 83 -8.69 -5.65 13.05
C GLU A 83 -9.71 -4.99 14.00
N PHE A 84 -9.24 -4.06 14.85
CA PHE A 84 -10.11 -3.39 15.83
C PHE A 84 -11.20 -2.52 15.18
N ASN A 85 -10.87 -1.88 14.06
CA ASN A 85 -11.82 -1.05 13.32
C ASN A 85 -12.65 -1.85 12.28
N SER A 86 -12.49 -3.17 12.22
CA SER A 86 -13.17 -4.03 11.23
C SER A 86 -12.91 -3.58 9.78
N ILE A 87 -11.69 -3.14 9.50
CA ILE A 87 -11.22 -2.69 8.19
C ILE A 87 -10.51 -3.87 7.51
N ALA A 88 -10.97 -4.23 6.32
CA ALA A 88 -10.35 -5.29 5.56
C ALA A 88 -9.03 -4.83 4.94
N LEU A 89 -8.04 -5.72 4.87
CA LEU A 89 -6.78 -5.48 4.20
C LEU A 89 -6.73 -6.22 2.88
N ASN A 90 -6.22 -5.58 1.84
CA ASN A 90 -6.11 -6.15 0.49
C ASN A 90 -4.66 -6.09 -0.01
N SER A 91 -4.12 -7.23 -0.43
CA SER A 91 -2.77 -7.40 -0.98
C SER A 91 -2.72 -7.43 -2.51
N GLY A 92 -3.87 -7.45 -3.19
CA GLY A 92 -3.99 -7.79 -4.61
C GLY A 92 -3.13 -6.93 -5.51
N LEU A 93 -3.21 -5.60 -5.41
CA LEU A 93 -2.42 -4.70 -6.26
C LEU A 93 -0.91 -4.90 -6.07
N ALA A 94 -0.44 -5.06 -4.83
CA ALA A 94 0.97 -5.33 -4.54
C ALA A 94 1.45 -6.68 -5.09
N LEU A 95 0.56 -7.68 -5.16
CA LEU A 95 0.87 -8.99 -5.70
C LEU A 95 0.83 -9.02 -7.23
N THR A 96 -0.06 -8.23 -7.85
CA THR A 96 -0.08 -7.97 -9.29
C THR A 96 1.22 -7.32 -9.73
N GLU A 97 1.66 -6.25 -9.07
CA GLU A 97 2.95 -5.60 -9.34
C GLU A 97 4.12 -6.59 -9.25
N HIS A 98 4.17 -7.39 -8.19
CA HIS A 98 5.21 -8.41 -8.00
C HIS A 98 5.19 -9.47 -9.10
N SER A 99 4.00 -9.93 -9.51
CA SER A 99 3.86 -10.96 -10.55
C SER A 99 4.29 -10.46 -11.93
N HIS A 100 4.03 -9.19 -12.26
CA HIS A 100 4.50 -8.55 -13.49
C HIS A 100 6.01 -8.40 -13.51
N HIS A 101 6.62 -8.04 -12.39
CA HIS A 101 8.08 -7.96 -12.28
C HIS A 101 8.78 -9.32 -12.46
N HIS A 102 8.16 -10.42 -11.99
CA HIS A 102 8.73 -11.77 -12.08
C HIS A 102 8.27 -12.56 -13.31
N GLY A 103 7.28 -12.06 -14.05
CA GLY A 103 6.66 -12.76 -15.19
C GLY A 103 5.97 -14.08 -14.81
N SER A 104 5.50 -14.21 -13.56
CA SER A 104 4.93 -15.46 -13.05
C SER A 104 3.98 -15.26 -11.87
N ASN A 105 2.98 -16.14 -11.77
CA ASN A 105 1.99 -16.19 -10.68
C ASN A 105 2.45 -16.99 -9.46
N ILE A 106 3.52 -17.78 -9.56
CA ILE A 106 3.88 -18.78 -8.55
C ILE A 106 4.19 -18.11 -7.21
N GLU A 107 5.09 -17.12 -7.20
CA GLU A 107 5.47 -16.43 -5.97
C GLU A 107 4.30 -15.62 -5.39
N SER A 108 3.60 -14.85 -6.23
CA SER A 108 2.45 -14.05 -5.78
C SER A 108 1.32 -14.92 -5.22
N SER A 109 1.09 -16.11 -5.77
CA SER A 109 0.13 -17.08 -5.23
C SER A 109 0.56 -17.58 -3.86
N ASN A 110 1.83 -17.94 -3.69
CA ASN A 110 2.37 -18.37 -2.40
C ASN A 110 2.26 -17.27 -1.34
N GLU A 111 2.66 -16.05 -1.69
CA GLU A 111 2.52 -14.90 -0.81
C GLU A 111 1.06 -14.60 -0.45
N ASN A 112 0.13 -14.74 -1.40
CA ASN A 112 -1.29 -14.57 -1.13
C ASN A 112 -1.84 -15.64 -0.19
N ASN A 113 -1.44 -16.90 -0.37
CA ASN A 113 -1.85 -17.99 0.53
C ASN A 113 -1.38 -17.71 1.96
N ILE A 114 -0.15 -17.23 2.13
CA ILE A 114 0.39 -16.82 3.43
C ILE A 114 -0.44 -15.66 3.98
N PHE A 115 -0.68 -14.62 3.17
CA PHE A 115 -1.46 -13.46 3.58
C PHE A 115 -2.88 -13.83 4.01
N LEU A 116 -3.59 -14.67 3.26
CA LEU A 116 -4.93 -15.14 3.63
C LEU A 116 -4.93 -16.01 4.88
N GLN A 117 -3.83 -16.72 5.15
CA GLN A 117 -3.68 -17.58 6.33
C GLN A 117 -3.46 -16.76 7.62
N ILE A 118 -2.95 -15.52 7.54
CA ILE A 118 -2.74 -14.69 8.73
C ILE A 118 -4.05 -14.44 9.48
N PHE A 119 -5.16 -14.22 8.75
CA PHE A 119 -6.48 -13.95 9.32
C PHE A 119 -7.15 -15.19 9.94
N LYS A 120 -6.58 -16.38 9.70
CA LYS A 120 -7.08 -17.64 10.28
C LYS A 120 -6.25 -18.10 11.47
N GLN A 121 -4.94 -17.85 11.43
CA GLN A 121 -4.01 -18.38 12.42
C GLN A 121 -3.82 -17.43 13.62
N TYR A 122 -3.77 -16.13 13.38
CA TYR A 122 -3.50 -15.15 14.43
C TYR A 122 -4.79 -14.53 14.95
N SER A 123 -4.80 -14.26 16.25
CA SER A 123 -5.88 -13.57 16.93
C SER A 123 -5.61 -12.05 16.96
N PRO A 124 -6.64 -11.22 17.20
CA PRO A 124 -6.43 -9.80 17.44
C PRO A 124 -5.41 -9.54 18.56
N ARG A 125 -5.37 -10.41 19.58
CA ARG A 125 -4.45 -10.25 20.71
C ARG A 125 -2.98 -10.35 20.29
N ASP A 126 -2.65 -11.22 19.34
CA ASP A 126 -1.29 -11.37 18.84
C ASP A 126 -0.80 -10.06 18.20
N TRP A 127 -1.66 -9.42 17.41
CA TRP A 127 -1.35 -8.11 16.81
C TRP A 127 -1.24 -7.01 17.86
N PHE A 128 -2.13 -6.98 18.85
CA PHE A 128 -2.08 -6.00 19.93
C PHE A 128 -0.83 -6.14 20.81
N ASP A 129 -0.43 -7.36 21.16
CA ASP A 129 0.74 -7.59 21.98
C ASP A 129 2.03 -7.21 21.23
N LEU A 130 2.10 -7.46 19.92
CA LEU A 130 3.16 -6.93 19.07
C LEU A 130 3.14 -5.39 18.99
N ALA A 131 1.97 -4.82 18.74
CA ALA A 131 1.80 -3.37 18.55
C ALA A 131 2.14 -2.60 19.82
N THR A 132 1.81 -3.14 21.00
CA THR A 132 2.12 -2.52 22.30
C THR A 132 3.53 -2.86 22.79
N GLY A 133 4.24 -3.77 22.12
CA GLY A 133 5.59 -4.21 22.50
C GLY A 133 5.63 -5.18 23.68
N LYS A 134 4.48 -5.73 24.10
CA LYS A 134 4.39 -6.80 25.11
C LYS A 134 5.10 -8.07 24.65
N THR A 135 5.04 -8.34 23.34
CA THR A 135 5.89 -9.34 22.67
C THR A 135 6.60 -8.72 21.48
N LYS A 136 7.72 -9.32 21.09
CA LYS A 136 8.48 -8.98 19.87
C LYS A 136 8.45 -10.11 18.84
N THR A 137 7.78 -11.22 19.16
CA THR A 137 7.77 -12.44 18.36
C THR A 137 6.36 -13.02 18.29
N ILE A 138 6.06 -13.71 17.20
CA ILE A 138 4.84 -14.47 16.99
C ILE A 138 5.15 -15.89 16.52
N LYS A 139 4.19 -16.79 16.67
CA LYS A 139 4.27 -18.12 16.06
C LYS A 139 4.43 -17.98 14.55
N ARG A 140 5.32 -18.78 13.95
CA ARG A 140 5.48 -18.81 12.49
C ARG A 140 4.20 -19.32 11.81
N ILE A 141 3.95 -18.83 10.62
CA ILE A 141 2.77 -19.24 9.84
C ILE A 141 2.91 -20.71 9.40
N GLU A 142 1.80 -21.43 9.47
CA GLU A 142 1.67 -22.80 9.00
C GLU A 142 0.65 -22.82 7.86
N LEU A 143 1.14 -22.99 6.63
CA LEU A 143 0.29 -23.15 5.46
C LEU A 143 -0.37 -24.54 5.51
N LYS A 144 -1.70 -24.56 5.48
CA LYS A 144 -2.48 -25.81 5.48
C LYS A 144 -2.96 -26.21 4.09
N LYS A 145 -3.18 -25.23 3.22
CA LYS A 145 -3.66 -25.40 1.85
C LYS A 145 -3.14 -24.27 0.99
N GLU A 146 -2.71 -24.62 -0.21
CA GLU A 146 -2.30 -23.69 -1.23
C GLU A 146 -3.38 -23.64 -2.31
N LYS A 147 -3.56 -22.44 -2.86
CA LYS A 147 -4.43 -22.16 -4.00
C LYS A 147 -3.63 -21.36 -5.01
N ASP A 148 -3.82 -21.67 -6.28
CA ASP A 148 -3.29 -20.85 -7.35
C ASP A 148 -4.19 -19.63 -7.54
N PHE A 149 -3.54 -18.48 -7.76
CA PHE A 149 -4.20 -17.21 -8.04
C PHE A 149 -3.60 -16.61 -9.31
N GLU A 150 -4.44 -15.96 -10.10
CA GLU A 150 -4.00 -15.19 -11.25
C GLU A 150 -3.79 -13.74 -10.84
N PHE A 151 -2.53 -13.32 -10.78
CA PHE A 151 -2.10 -11.94 -10.50
C PHE A 151 -1.43 -11.29 -11.71
N PHE A 152 -0.74 -12.10 -12.52
CA PHE A 152 -0.14 -11.76 -13.80
C PHE A 152 -1.22 -11.70 -14.87
N VAL A 153 -2.10 -10.72 -14.70
CA VAL A 153 -3.12 -10.35 -15.68
C VAL A 153 -2.68 -9.04 -16.29
N GLU A 154 -2.65 -9.01 -17.61
CA GLU A 154 -2.33 -7.81 -18.35
C GLU A 154 -3.50 -6.83 -18.25
N ASP A 155 -3.25 -5.62 -17.75
CA ASP A 155 -4.26 -4.56 -17.62
C ASP A 155 -3.89 -3.42 -18.58
N ASP A 156 -4.79 -3.09 -19.49
CA ASP A 156 -4.59 -2.00 -20.44
C ASP A 156 -4.44 -0.66 -19.74
N HIS A 157 -5.05 -0.46 -18.56
CA HIS A 157 -4.82 0.75 -17.75
C HIS A 157 -3.37 0.85 -17.28
N TYR A 158 -2.73 -0.28 -16.93
CA TYR A 158 -1.32 -0.29 -16.55
C TYR A 158 -0.43 0.10 -17.74
N LYS A 159 -0.71 -0.45 -18.93
CA LYS A 159 -0.01 -0.07 -20.16
C LYS A 159 -0.17 1.42 -20.46
N MET A 160 -1.39 1.96 -20.34
CA MET A 160 -1.67 3.38 -20.54
C MET A 160 -0.83 4.23 -19.59
N HIS A 161 -0.83 3.93 -18.28
CA HIS A 161 -0.01 4.66 -17.30
C HIS A 161 1.49 4.55 -17.57
N TYR A 162 1.95 3.38 -17.99
CA TYR A 162 3.35 3.20 -18.37
C TYR A 162 3.73 4.09 -19.57
N LEU A 163 2.88 4.15 -20.59
CA LEU A 163 3.06 5.04 -21.73
C LEU A 163 3.04 6.52 -21.32
N GLU A 164 2.16 6.93 -20.41
CA GLU A 164 2.16 8.28 -19.85
C GLU A 164 3.51 8.62 -19.20
N MET A 165 4.05 7.69 -18.40
CA MET A 165 5.35 7.89 -17.73
C MET A 165 6.51 7.99 -18.72
N LEU A 166 6.49 7.19 -19.79
CA LEU A 166 7.50 7.28 -20.86
C LEU A 166 7.41 8.62 -21.59
N LYS A 167 6.20 9.06 -21.94
CA LYS A 167 5.99 10.36 -22.60
C LYS A 167 6.42 11.52 -21.71
N LEU A 168 6.06 11.49 -20.42
CA LEU A 168 6.53 12.49 -19.46
C LEU A 168 8.04 12.51 -19.30
N SER A 169 8.67 11.33 -19.24
CA SER A 169 10.14 11.24 -19.13
C SER A 169 10.80 11.83 -20.38
N GLN A 170 10.31 11.49 -21.58
CA GLN A 170 10.78 12.06 -22.84
C GLN A 170 10.70 13.59 -22.84
N LEU A 171 9.56 14.15 -22.42
CA LEU A 171 9.34 15.60 -22.37
C LEU A 171 10.18 16.27 -21.28
N TYR A 172 10.30 15.65 -20.10
CA TYR A 172 11.07 16.15 -18.98
C TYR A 172 12.53 16.43 -19.39
N PHE A 173 13.19 15.44 -20.00
CA PHE A 173 14.59 15.52 -20.44
C PHE A 173 14.80 16.31 -21.74
N ASN A 174 13.76 16.90 -22.32
CA ASN A 174 13.92 17.76 -23.49
C ASN A 174 14.19 19.21 -23.07
N ASP A 175 15.47 19.58 -22.99
CA ASP A 175 15.90 20.92 -22.57
C ASP A 175 15.58 22.04 -23.58
N LYS A 176 15.10 21.69 -24.77
CA LYS A 176 14.72 22.67 -25.81
C LYS A 176 13.29 23.17 -25.70
N LEU A 177 12.48 22.57 -24.83
CA LEU A 177 11.07 22.92 -24.66
C LEU A 177 10.85 23.66 -23.34
N GLU A 178 10.08 24.73 -23.40
CA GLU A 178 9.55 25.41 -22.22
C GLU A 178 8.53 24.52 -21.48
N ILE A 179 8.38 24.74 -20.17
CA ILE A 179 7.50 23.94 -19.30
C ILE A 179 6.05 23.89 -19.82
N VAL A 180 5.53 25.04 -20.29
CA VAL A 180 4.16 25.15 -20.83
C VAL A 180 4.00 24.26 -22.06
N ASN A 181 4.95 24.34 -23.01
CA ASN A 181 4.93 23.51 -24.23
C ASN A 181 5.06 22.01 -23.90
N LYS A 182 5.87 21.66 -22.90
CA LYS A 182 5.95 20.26 -22.42
C LYS A 182 4.59 19.78 -21.90
N PHE A 183 3.87 20.63 -21.17
CA PHE A 183 2.57 20.27 -20.60
C PHE A 183 1.48 20.15 -21.66
N GLU A 184 1.44 21.06 -22.63
CA GLU A 184 0.53 21.02 -23.78
C GLU A 184 0.75 19.75 -24.61
N LEU A 185 2.00 19.50 -25.04
CA LEU A 185 2.36 18.31 -25.81
C LEU A 185 2.07 17.00 -25.05
N PHE A 186 2.18 17.01 -23.73
CA PHE A 186 1.79 15.85 -22.92
C PHE A 186 0.28 15.64 -22.98
N HIS A 187 -0.52 16.69 -22.73
CA HIS A 187 -1.98 16.58 -22.71
C HIS A 187 -2.58 16.26 -24.07
N GLU A 188 -2.08 16.88 -25.15
CA GLU A 188 -2.48 16.54 -26.52
C GLU A 188 -2.21 15.07 -26.81
N TRP A 189 -0.99 14.60 -26.50
CA TRP A 189 -0.63 13.20 -26.70
C TRP A 189 -1.52 12.24 -25.90
N VAL A 190 -1.80 12.55 -24.62
CA VAL A 190 -2.71 11.74 -23.79
C VAL A 190 -4.11 11.72 -24.42
N PHE A 191 -4.65 12.89 -24.76
CA PHE A 191 -5.99 13.04 -25.33
C PHE A 191 -6.17 12.26 -26.64
N GLU A 192 -5.14 12.23 -27.48
CA GLU A 192 -5.18 11.54 -28.78
C GLU A 192 -4.99 10.02 -28.68
N ASN A 193 -4.31 9.52 -27.65
CA ASN A 193 -3.82 8.13 -27.63
C ASN A 193 -4.44 7.25 -26.53
N ILE A 194 -4.82 7.81 -25.37
CA ILE A 194 -5.18 7.03 -24.17
C ILE A 194 -6.22 7.75 -23.28
N LEU A 195 -6.65 7.11 -22.20
CA LEU A 195 -7.58 7.71 -21.23
C LEU A 195 -6.89 8.71 -20.30
N ILE A 196 -7.52 9.88 -20.11
CA ILE A 196 -7.02 10.91 -19.18
C ILE A 196 -7.10 10.42 -17.73
N CYS A 197 -5.96 10.46 -17.05
CA CYS A 197 -5.86 10.18 -15.61
C CYS A 197 -5.57 11.46 -14.81
N LYS A 198 -6.49 11.86 -13.92
CA LYS A 198 -6.30 13.02 -13.04
C LYS A 198 -5.03 12.93 -12.20
N TYR A 199 -4.67 11.75 -11.70
CA TYR A 199 -3.46 11.56 -10.89
C TYR A 199 -2.19 11.75 -11.72
N THR A 200 -2.17 11.25 -12.96
CA THR A 200 -1.06 11.44 -13.87
C THR A 200 -0.93 12.90 -14.31
N THR A 201 -2.05 13.58 -14.60
CA THR A 201 -2.06 15.03 -14.87
C THR A 201 -1.45 15.81 -13.71
N TYR A 202 -1.83 15.51 -12.47
CA TYR A 202 -1.26 16.18 -11.30
C TYR A 202 0.25 15.89 -11.15
N PHE A 203 0.64 14.63 -11.35
CA PHE A 203 2.06 14.25 -11.33
C PHE A 203 2.87 14.96 -12.42
N ALA A 204 2.33 15.10 -13.64
CA ALA A 204 2.94 15.84 -14.73
C ALA A 204 3.19 17.32 -14.35
N VAL A 205 2.20 17.98 -13.74
CA VAL A 205 2.36 19.36 -13.22
C VAL A 205 3.48 19.42 -12.19
N MET A 206 3.50 18.49 -11.22
CA MET A 206 4.55 18.48 -10.20
C MET A 206 5.93 18.18 -10.78
N LEU A 207 6.02 17.27 -11.74
CA LEU A 207 7.29 16.84 -12.34
C LEU A 207 7.89 17.94 -13.20
N LEU A 208 7.12 18.45 -14.17
CA LEU A 208 7.56 19.49 -15.10
C LEU A 208 7.71 20.85 -14.42
N GLY A 209 6.89 21.13 -13.41
CA GLY A 209 6.95 22.37 -12.61
C GLY A 209 7.96 22.34 -11.48
N ASP A 210 8.89 21.38 -11.47
CA ASP A 210 9.98 21.31 -10.50
C ASP A 210 9.49 21.30 -9.03
N LYS A 211 8.42 20.55 -8.75
CA LYS A 211 7.93 20.27 -7.40
C LYS A 211 8.10 18.80 -7.01
N SER A 212 8.38 17.91 -7.96
CA SER A 212 8.71 16.51 -7.71
C SER A 212 10.18 16.33 -7.34
N LYS A 213 10.47 15.27 -6.58
CA LYS A 213 11.85 14.78 -6.34
C LYS A 213 12.33 13.78 -7.40
N THR A 214 11.42 13.31 -8.25
CA THR A 214 11.73 12.38 -9.33
C THR A 214 12.72 13.03 -10.31
N PHE A 215 13.76 12.29 -10.71
CA PHE A 215 14.88 12.74 -11.57
C PHE A 215 15.76 13.86 -11.02
N ARG A 216 15.46 14.43 -9.85
CA ARG A 216 16.40 15.33 -9.17
C ARG A 216 17.60 14.52 -8.70
N ASN A 217 18.77 14.82 -9.26
CA ASN A 217 20.02 14.45 -8.61
C ASN A 217 20.07 15.17 -7.25
N LYS A 218 20.36 14.41 -6.20
CA LYS A 218 20.54 14.95 -4.84
C LYS A 218 21.55 16.09 -4.81
#